data_AF-A0A916RJH8-F1
#
_entry.id   AF-A0A916RJH8-F1
#
_cell.length_a   1.000
_cell.length_b   1.000
_cell.length_c   1.000
_cell.angle_alpha   90.00
_cell.angle_beta   90.00
_cell.angle_gamma   90.00
#
_symmetry.space_group_name_H-M   'P 1'
#
loop_
_entity.id
_entity.type
_entity.pdbx_description
1 polymer ?
#
loop_
_entity_poly.entity_id
_entity_poly.type
_entity_poly.pdbx_seq_one_letter_code
_entity_poly.pdbx_strand_id
1 'polypeptide(L)'
;MVQNKIARLHQHIARQREYFHYKTAHKLVKEYDLIAVENLNIRGLAKNTKLSKSIYDVAWGNFIEKLNAVAAVRGVHVSRGEWPFARTSSSYFSKL
;
A
#
# COMPACT_ATOMS: atom_id res chain seq x y z
N MET A 1 -19.06 -15.60 -25.79
CA MET A 1 -19.85 -14.45 -25.25
C MET A 1 -19.74 -14.26 -23.74
N VAL A 2 -19.84 -15.30 -22.90
CA VAL A 2 -19.77 -15.16 -21.42
C VAL A 2 -18.37 -14.74 -20.92
N GLN A 3 -17.30 -15.29 -21.50
CA GLN A 3 -15.92 -14.95 -21.13
C GLN A 3 -15.59 -13.46 -21.31
N ASN A 4 -16.10 -12.84 -22.38
CA ASN A 4 -15.94 -11.40 -22.61
C ASN A 4 -16.67 -10.54 -21.56
N LYS A 5 -17.82 -10.99 -21.06
CA LYS A 5 -18.54 -10.27 -19.99
C LYS A 5 -17.75 -10.32 -18.67
N ILE A 6 -17.21 -11.48 -18.32
CA ILE A 6 -16.38 -11.69 -17.13
C ILE A 6 -15.09 -10.84 -17.23
N ALA A 7 -14.41 -10.87 -18.37
CA ALA A 7 -13.20 -10.07 -18.60
C ALA A 7 -13.46 -8.56 -18.43
N ARG A 8 -14.57 -8.05 -18.96
CA ARG A 8 -14.95 -6.63 -18.81
C ARG A 8 -15.22 -6.25 -17.35
N LEU A 9 -15.82 -7.15 -16.56
CA LEU A 9 -16.06 -6.91 -15.14
C LEU A 9 -14.73 -6.87 -14.36
N HIS A 10 -13.83 -7.82 -14.59
CA HIS A 10 -12.50 -7.80 -13.98
C HIS A 10 -11.71 -6.55 -14.36
N GLN A 11 -11.78 -6.13 -15.62
CA GLN A 11 -11.16 -4.89 -16.07
C GLN A 11 -11.76 -3.65 -15.38
N HIS A 12 -13.08 -3.62 -15.21
CA HIS A 12 -13.73 -2.53 -14.48
C HIS A 12 -13.26 -2.47 -13.02
N ILE A 13 -13.25 -3.61 -12.32
CA ILE A 13 -12.77 -3.69 -10.93
C ILE A 13 -11.29 -3.26 -10.83
N ALA A 14 -10.44 -3.73 -11.75
CA ALA A 14 -9.03 -3.37 -11.79
C ALA A 14 -8.84 -1.85 -11.98
N ARG A 15 -9.62 -1.22 -12.87
CA ARG A 15 -9.59 0.25 -13.08
C ARG A 15 -10.05 1.01 -11.85
N GLN A 16 -11.10 0.56 -11.16
CA GLN A 16 -11.55 1.21 -9.92
C GLN A 16 -10.48 1.14 -8.83
N ARG A 17 -9.83 -0.01 -8.68
CA ARG A 17 -8.72 -0.18 -7.74
C ARG A 17 -7.54 0.73 -8.09
N GLU A 18 -7.15 0.77 -9.36
CA GLU A 18 -6.07 1.65 -9.83
C GLU A 18 -6.39 3.13 -9.61
N TYR A 19 -7.61 3.56 -9.92
CA TYR A 19 -8.08 4.92 -9.65
C TYR A 19 -7.99 5.27 -8.17
N PHE A 20 -8.42 4.36 -7.28
CA PHE A 20 -8.31 4.54 -5.84
C PHE A 20 -6.84 4.70 -5.38
N HIS A 21 -5.92 3.90 -5.93
CA HIS A 21 -4.50 4.00 -5.64
C HIS A 21 -3.91 5.36 -6.04
N TYR A 22 -4.15 5.80 -7.27
CA TYR A 22 -3.66 7.10 -7.72
C TYR A 22 -4.29 8.25 -6.93
N LYS A 23 -5.60 8.21 -6.67
CA LYS A 23 -6.26 9.24 -5.86
C LYS A 23 -5.62 9.37 -4.48
N THR A 24 -5.37 8.24 -3.82
CA THR A 24 -4.73 8.21 -2.50
C THR A 24 -3.27 8.66 -2.56
N ALA A 25 -2.50 8.17 -3.53
CA ALA A 25 -1.11 8.59 -3.73
C ALA A 25 -1.00 10.10 -3.97
N HIS A 26 -1.84 10.65 -4.85
CA HIS A 26 -1.89 12.09 -5.09
C HIS A 26 -2.31 12.90 -3.88
N LYS A 27 -3.17 12.37 -3.02
CA LYS A 27 -3.54 13.02 -1.76
C LYS A 27 -2.32 13.06 -0.82
N LEU A 28 -1.68 11.91 -0.57
CA LEU A 28 -0.53 11.82 0.33
C LEU A 28 0.63 12.71 -0.10
N VAL A 29 1.01 12.64 -1.37
CA VAL A 29 2.13 13.43 -1.91
C VAL A 29 1.80 14.93 -1.94
N LYS A 30 0.52 15.31 -1.87
CA LYS A 30 0.12 16.73 -1.77
C LYS A 30 0.19 17.23 -0.32
N GLU A 31 -0.10 16.37 0.64
CA GLU A 31 -0.21 16.73 2.06
C GLU A 31 1.13 16.60 2.81
N TYR A 32 2.05 15.76 2.32
CA TYR A 32 3.29 15.42 3.00
C TYR A 32 4.50 15.51 2.06
N ASP A 33 5.55 16.17 2.53
CA ASP A 33 6.83 16.32 1.81
C ASP A 33 7.76 15.11 1.98
N LEU A 34 7.49 14.27 2.98
CA LEU A 34 8.20 13.02 3.26
C LEU A 34 7.19 11.92 3.55
N ILE A 35 7.27 10.82 2.81
CA ILE A 35 6.41 9.65 3.01
C ILE A 35 7.29 8.46 3.38
N ALA A 36 7.06 7.92 4.57
CA ALA A 36 7.74 6.74 5.07
C ALA A 36 6.83 5.51 4.89
N VAL A 37 7.31 4.50 4.16
CA VAL A 37 6.60 3.22 3.99
C VAL A 37 7.37 2.13 4.73
N GLU A 38 6.72 1.52 5.72
CA GLU A 38 7.32 0.40 6.43
C GLU A 38 7.59 -0.78 5.49
N ASN A 39 8.66 -1.53 5.75
CA ASN A 39 8.90 -2.79 5.07
C ASN A 39 7.94 -3.89 5.59
N LEU A 40 6.66 -3.75 5.25
CA LEU A 40 5.64 -4.71 5.62
C LEU A 40 5.92 -6.03 4.91
N ASN A 41 6.00 -7.11 5.68
CA ASN A 41 5.98 -8.46 5.11
C ASN A 41 4.57 -8.77 4.62
N ILE A 42 4.21 -8.24 3.44
CA ILE A 42 2.88 -8.39 2.83
C ILE A 42 2.53 -9.88 2.70
N ARG A 43 3.51 -10.73 2.38
CA ARG A 43 3.32 -12.20 2.32
C ARG A 43 2.99 -12.79 3.70
N GLY A 44 3.62 -12.30 4.77
CA GLY A 44 3.32 -12.69 6.14
C GLY A 44 1.92 -12.23 6.59
N LEU A 45 1.56 -10.98 6.28
CA LEU A 45 0.23 -10.43 6.58
C LEU A 45 -0.89 -11.15 5.81
N ALA A 46 -0.62 -11.51 4.55
CA ALA A 46 -1.53 -12.27 3.72
C ALA A 46 -1.74 -13.72 4.18
N LYS A 47 -0.85 -14.28 5.01
CA LYS A 47 -1.02 -15.60 5.63
C LYS A 47 -1.95 -15.57 6.85
N ASN A 48 -2.18 -14.41 7.46
CA ASN A 48 -3.14 -14.29 8.54
C ASN A 48 -4.56 -14.40 7.97
N THR A 49 -5.27 -15.48 8.28
CA THR A 49 -6.61 -15.78 7.74
C THR A 49 -7.65 -14.68 8.01
N LYS A 50 -7.47 -13.88 9.07
CA LYS A 50 -8.38 -12.76 9.39
C LYS A 50 -8.15 -11.53 8.50
N LEU A 51 -6.92 -11.32 8.03
CA LEU A 51 -6.53 -10.12 7.29
C LEU A 51 -6.22 -10.41 5.82
N SER A 52 -6.07 -11.66 5.43
CA SER A 52 -5.65 -12.09 4.09
C SER A 52 -6.49 -11.44 2.98
N LYS A 53 -7.82 -11.53 3.10
CA LYS A 53 -8.74 -10.95 2.13
C LYS A 53 -8.53 -9.43 1.97
N SER A 54 -8.51 -8.69 3.08
CA SER A 54 -8.31 -7.24 3.04
C SER A 54 -6.94 -6.85 2.48
N ILE A 55 -5.89 -7.60 2.80
CA ILE A 55 -4.54 -7.38 2.27
C ILE A 55 -4.50 -7.60 0.75
N TYR A 56 -5.15 -8.65 0.24
CA TYR A 56 -5.23 -8.91 -1.20
C TYR A 56 -6.14 -7.90 -1.93
N ASP A 57 -7.26 -7.50 -1.32
CA ASP A 57 -8.20 -6.54 -1.91
C ASP A 57 -7.57 -5.16 -2.08
N VAL A 58 -6.74 -4.74 -1.11
CA VAL A 58 -6.02 -3.45 -1.12
C VAL A 58 -4.81 -3.47 -2.06
N ALA A 59 -4.24 -4.64 -2.39
CA ALA A 59 -3.10 -4.76 -3.31
C ALA A 59 -1.92 -3.81 -2.98
N TRP A 60 -1.44 -3.87 -1.73
CA TRP A 60 -0.41 -2.97 -1.19
C TRP A 60 0.86 -2.81 -2.05
N GLY A 61 1.31 -3.86 -2.74
CA GLY A 61 2.45 -3.77 -3.65
C GLY A 61 2.19 -2.78 -4.80
N ASN A 62 1.06 -2.95 -5.49
CA ASN A 62 0.66 -2.08 -6.59
C ASN A 62 0.45 -0.63 -6.12
N PHE A 63 -0.10 -0.45 -4.92
CA PHE A 63 -0.26 0.89 -4.35
C PHE A 63 1.09 1.59 -4.13
N ILE A 64 2.07 0.89 -3.57
CA ILE A 64 3.42 1.46 -3.34
C ILE A 64 4.08 1.83 -4.68
N GLU A 65 3.92 1.02 -5.72
CA GLU A 65 4.40 1.36 -7.06
C GLU A 65 3.77 2.65 -7.59
N LYS A 66 2.44 2.81 -7.46
CA LYS A 66 1.76 4.05 -7.88
C LYS A 66 2.18 5.25 -7.04
N LEU A 67 2.36 5.06 -5.73
CA LEU A 67 2.83 6.10 -4.82
C LEU A 67 4.22 6.60 -5.23
N ASN A 68 5.16 5.68 -5.47
CA ASN A 68 6.51 6.03 -5.93
C ASN A 68 6.49 6.77 -7.28
N ALA A 69 5.65 6.35 -8.22
CA ALA A 69 5.51 7.03 -9.51
C ALA A 69 5.01 8.47 -9.34
N VAL A 70 3.98 8.69 -8.51
CA VAL A 70 3.44 10.03 -8.25
C VAL A 70 4.44 10.90 -7.47
N ALA A 71 5.13 10.33 -6.50
CA ALA A 71 6.11 11.03 -5.68
C ALA A 71 7.32 11.47 -6.52
N ALA A 72 7.82 10.61 -7.41
CA ALA A 72 8.90 10.93 -8.34
C ALA A 72 8.56 12.13 -9.25
N VAL A 73 7.33 12.18 -9.78
CA VAL A 73 6.87 13.31 -10.61
C VAL A 73 6.79 14.61 -9.83
N ARG A 74 6.49 14.54 -8.52
CA ARG A 74 6.31 15.71 -7.66
C ARG A 74 7.54 16.09 -6.84
N GLY A 75 8.64 15.33 -6.96
CA GLY A 75 9.86 15.56 -6.20
C GLY A 75 9.77 15.22 -4.71
N VAL A 76 8.78 14.43 -4.29
CA VAL A 76 8.59 14.01 -2.89
C VAL A 76 9.40 12.74 -2.63
N HIS A 77 10.10 12.71 -1.50
CA HIS A 77 10.91 11.56 -1.13
C HIS A 77 10.06 10.48 -0.46
N VAL A 78 10.14 9.25 -0.98
CA VAL A 78 9.53 8.07 -0.36
C VAL A 78 10.63 7.18 0.20
N SER A 79 10.71 7.08 1.52
CA SER A 79 11.67 6.21 2.19
C SER A 79 11.02 4.89 2.54
N ARG A 80 11.66 3.78 2.15
CA ARG A 80 11.24 2.44 2.54
C ARG A 80 12.23 1.87 3.54
N GLY A 81 11.77 1.57 4.75
CA GLY A 81 12.67 1.13 5.81
C GLY A 81 11.96 0.59 7.04
N GLU A 82 12.73 -0.05 7.92
CA GLU A 82 12.30 -0.39 9.26
C GLU A 82 12.66 0.78 10.18
N TRP A 83 11.65 1.41 10.77
CA TRP A 83 11.87 2.53 11.66
C TRP A 83 12.22 2.04 13.07
N PRO A 84 13.32 2.51 13.68
CA PRO A 84 13.77 2.03 14.98
C PRO A 84 12.72 2.20 16.08
N PHE A 85 11.80 3.16 15.95
CA PHE A 85 10.73 3.38 16.92
C PHE A 85 9.60 2.33 16.88
N ALA A 86 9.32 1.74 15.71
CA ALA A 86 8.18 0.82 15.53
C ALA A 86 8.34 -0.51 16.28
N ARG A 87 9.59 -0.93 16.57
CA ARG A 87 9.89 -2.12 17.38
C ARG A 87 10.08 -1.81 18.87
N THR A 88 10.30 -0.55 19.23
CA THR A 88 10.72 -0.22 20.60
C THR A 88 9.58 -0.02 21.59
N SER A 89 8.32 0.16 21.16
CA SER A 89 7.18 0.24 22.11
C SER A 89 7.00 -1.04 22.94
N SER A 90 7.39 -2.21 22.40
CA SER A 90 7.40 -3.47 23.16
C SER A 90 8.64 -3.67 24.02
N SER A 91 9.75 -2.96 23.75
CA SER A 91 11.01 -3.11 24.49
C SER A 91 11.20 -2.07 25.59
N TYR A 92 10.54 -0.91 25.51
CA TYR A 92 10.52 0.07 26.59
C TYR A 92 9.62 -0.39 27.76
N PHE A 93 8.61 -1.22 27.49
CA PHE A 93 7.69 -1.73 28.49
C PHE A 93 8.21 -2.99 29.23
N SER A 94 9.24 -3.67 28.70
CA SER A 94 9.87 -4.82 29.36
C SER A 94 11.09 -4.47 30.22
N LYS A 95 11.44 -3.18 30.29
CA LYS A 95 12.50 -2.62 31.15
C LYS A 95 11.96 -1.66 32.22
N LEU A 96 10.65 -1.67 32.46
CA LEU A 96 9.99 -1.13 33.65
C LEU A 96 9.48 -2.30 34.50
#